data_AF-A0A382Q2Z1-F1
#
_entry.id   AF-A0A382Q2Z1-F1
#
_cell.length_a   1.000
_cell.length_b   1.000
_cell.length_c   1.000
_cell.angle_alpha   90.00
_cell.angle_beta   90.00
_cell.angle_gamma   90.00
#
_symmetry.space_group_name_H-M   'P 1'
#
loop_
_entity.id
_entity.type
_entity.pdbx_description
1 polymer ?
#
loop_
_entity_poly.entity_id
_entity_poly.type
_entity_poly.pdbx_seq_one_letter_code
_entity_poly.pdbx_strand_id
1 'polypeptide(L)'
;MKFQFTFSSIIFFFLLENAICQTYPGTMINISGGTFTMGNNNPPFMFDDQDPEHLVTIDDFTLGETEVSNAYYVIFLNDMASLGNLMIEEGVPGDWSSDSTEIANGHAWSIMADSTLSGLWSGEVLIKLSDIAGGGQHPLNRCWIELDTSSYTFSVVEGYENWPASWVNWYGAMMYADYYGLSLPTEAEWEYAARAGQQLEYPTNDGNLSYSQAN
;
A
#
# COMPACT_ATOMS: atom_id res chain seq x y z
N MET A 1 -35.43 36.16 -26.42
CA MET A 1 -35.74 37.00 -25.24
C MET A 1 -34.47 37.11 -24.43
N LYS A 2 -33.92 38.32 -24.29
CA LYS A 2 -32.68 38.61 -23.55
C LYS A 2 -32.93 38.46 -22.05
N PHE A 3 -31.96 37.91 -21.32
CA PHE A 3 -31.64 38.41 -19.98
C PHE A 3 -30.12 38.45 -19.82
N GLN A 4 -29.60 39.68 -19.82
CA GLN A 4 -28.33 40.04 -19.22
C GLN A 4 -28.59 40.31 -17.74
N PHE A 5 -27.68 39.88 -16.85
CA PHE A 5 -27.40 40.60 -15.61
C PHE A 5 -25.88 40.66 -15.38
N THR A 6 -25.39 41.87 -15.60
CA THR A 6 -24.28 42.63 -15.01
C THR A 6 -23.46 41.99 -13.87
N PHE A 7 -22.14 42.16 -13.99
CA PHE A 7 -21.08 41.98 -12.99
C PHE A 7 -21.52 42.20 -11.53
N SER A 8 -21.22 41.23 -10.68
CA SER A 8 -21.03 41.42 -9.25
C SER A 8 -19.75 40.70 -8.85
N SER A 9 -18.86 41.45 -8.20
CA SER A 9 -17.62 41.09 -7.52
C SER A 9 -17.33 39.59 -7.44
N ILE A 10 -16.27 39.16 -8.15
CA ILE A 10 -15.58 37.90 -7.87
C ILE A 10 -14.95 38.06 -6.49
N ILE A 11 -15.67 37.63 -5.45
CA ILE A 11 -15.05 37.30 -4.18
C ILE A 11 -14.32 35.99 -4.45
N PHE A 12 -13.02 36.08 -4.71
CA PHE A 12 -12.13 34.94 -4.69
C PHE A 12 -12.08 34.48 -3.22
N PHE A 13 -13.03 33.63 -2.83
CA PHE A 13 -12.85 32.80 -1.65
C PHE A 13 -11.66 31.91 -1.98
N PHE A 14 -10.47 32.33 -1.55
CA PHE A 14 -9.40 31.39 -1.29
C PHE A 14 -9.96 30.47 -0.20
N LEU A 15 -10.59 29.38 -0.61
CA LEU A 15 -10.71 28.22 0.26
C LEU A 15 -9.26 27.85 0.54
N LEU A 16 -8.76 28.30 1.68
CA LEU A 16 -7.70 27.60 2.36
C LEU A 16 -8.31 26.24 2.66
N GLU A 17 -8.18 25.31 1.71
CA GLU A 17 -8.25 23.90 2.04
C GLU A 17 -7.11 23.71 3.02
N ASN A 18 -7.44 23.77 4.31
CA ASN A 18 -6.60 23.17 5.31
C ASN A 18 -6.61 21.68 4.97
N ALA A 19 -5.68 21.26 4.11
CA ALA A 19 -5.26 19.88 4.04
C ALA A 19 -4.71 19.58 5.44
N ILE A 20 -5.61 19.16 6.33
CA ILE A 20 -5.20 18.48 7.55
C ILE A 20 -4.60 17.18 7.01
N CYS A 21 -3.28 17.20 6.80
CA CYS A 21 -2.53 15.99 6.52
C CYS A 21 -2.82 15.05 7.68
N GLN A 22 -3.48 13.93 7.38
CA GLN A 22 -3.79 12.94 8.39
C GLN A 22 -2.45 12.43 8.93
N THR A 23 -2.38 12.20 10.24
CA THR A 23 -1.15 11.67 10.83
C THR A 23 -1.13 10.17 10.63
N TYR A 24 -0.04 9.64 10.06
CA TYR A 24 0.14 8.20 9.92
C TYR A 24 -0.01 7.52 11.29
N PRO A 25 -0.89 6.51 11.43
CA PRO A 25 -1.19 5.90 12.73
C PRO A 25 -0.08 4.98 13.25
N GLY A 26 0.87 4.56 12.40
CA GLY A 26 1.99 3.71 12.78
C GLY A 26 3.23 4.48 13.24
N THR A 27 4.25 3.73 13.66
CA THR A 27 5.56 4.29 14.01
C THR A 27 6.40 4.51 12.75
N MET A 28 6.98 5.70 12.62
CA MET A 28 8.06 5.99 11.67
C MET A 28 9.39 6.01 12.42
N ILE A 29 10.39 5.29 11.93
CA ILE A 29 11.75 5.26 12.47
C ILE A 29 12.67 6.16 11.65
N ASN A 30 13.58 6.88 12.32
CA ASN A 30 14.62 7.65 11.64
C ASN A 30 15.78 6.73 11.27
N ILE A 31 16.17 6.75 10.01
CA ILE A 31 17.31 6.01 9.48
C ILE A 31 18.36 7.03 9.08
N SER A 32 19.51 6.98 9.76
CA SER A 32 20.66 7.79 9.37
C SER A 32 21.21 7.27 8.05
N GLY A 33 21.38 8.17 7.09
CA GLY A 33 21.90 7.88 5.77
C GLY A 33 23.37 7.49 5.78
N GLY A 34 23.82 6.99 4.63
CA GLY A 34 25.19 6.55 4.44
C GLY A 34 25.41 5.90 3.08
N THR A 35 26.62 5.41 2.86
CA THR A 35 26.96 4.65 1.65
C THR A 35 26.98 3.16 1.96
N PHE A 36 26.35 2.35 1.12
CA PHE A 36 26.36 0.89 1.21
C PHE A 36 26.53 0.23 -0.15
N THR A 37 26.78 -1.07 -0.15
CA THR A 37 26.83 -1.90 -1.35
C THR A 37 25.44 -2.47 -1.61
N MET A 38 24.75 -1.93 -2.62
CA MET A 38 23.45 -2.42 -3.06
C MET A 38 23.60 -3.56 -4.07
N GLY A 39 22.67 -4.51 -4.05
CA GLY A 39 22.64 -5.66 -4.95
C GLY A 39 23.37 -6.88 -4.41
N ASN A 40 23.63 -7.83 -5.29
CA ASN A 40 24.28 -9.09 -4.96
C ASN A 40 25.27 -9.44 -6.10
N ASN A 41 26.30 -10.23 -5.78
CA ASN A 41 27.22 -10.82 -6.76
C ASN A 41 27.47 -12.31 -6.45
N ASN A 42 26.74 -12.89 -5.49
CA ASN A 42 26.98 -14.24 -4.99
C ASN A 42 26.54 -15.30 -6.01
N PRO A 43 27.37 -16.32 -6.29
CA PRO A 43 26.98 -17.43 -7.14
C PRO A 43 26.06 -18.43 -6.39
N PRO A 44 25.11 -19.11 -7.09
CA PRO A 44 24.84 -18.97 -8.51
C PRO A 44 24.19 -17.63 -8.81
N PHE A 45 24.57 -17.00 -9.92
CA PHE A 45 23.87 -15.82 -10.42
C PHE A 45 22.38 -16.16 -10.47
N MET A 46 21.59 -15.48 -9.63
CA MET A 46 20.15 -15.62 -9.70
C MET A 46 19.69 -14.98 -11.01
N PHE A 47 18.64 -15.52 -11.61
CA PHE A 47 18.00 -14.83 -12.71
C PHE A 47 17.47 -13.51 -12.14
N ASP A 48 17.69 -12.40 -12.86
CA ASP A 48 17.21 -11.03 -12.60
C ASP A 48 18.28 -10.02 -12.12
N ASP A 49 17.91 -8.75 -12.24
CA ASP A 49 18.66 -7.48 -12.22
C ASP A 49 19.30 -7.08 -10.88
N GLN A 50 19.70 -8.07 -10.09
CA GLN A 50 20.36 -7.89 -8.78
C GLN A 50 21.86 -7.61 -8.89
N ASP A 51 22.46 -7.94 -10.04
CA ASP A 51 23.87 -7.73 -10.36
C ASP A 51 24.06 -6.49 -11.28
N PRO A 52 25.20 -5.79 -11.23
CA PRO A 52 26.29 -5.98 -10.29
C PRO A 52 26.07 -5.21 -8.98
N GLU A 53 26.73 -5.65 -7.91
CA GLU A 53 26.86 -4.80 -6.73
C GLU A 53 27.49 -3.45 -7.08
N HIS A 54 26.95 -2.38 -6.50
CA HIS A 54 27.43 -1.02 -6.70
C HIS A 54 27.22 -0.18 -5.43
N LEU A 55 28.04 0.86 -5.27
CA LEU A 55 27.92 1.76 -4.12
C LEU A 55 26.77 2.75 -4.34
N VAL A 56 25.86 2.81 -3.38
CA VAL A 56 24.76 3.78 -3.34
C VAL A 56 24.87 4.61 -2.07
N THR A 57 24.63 5.91 -2.18
CA THR A 57 24.58 6.83 -1.03
C THR A 57 23.16 7.33 -0.84
N ILE A 58 22.65 7.17 0.37
CA ILE A 58 21.30 7.55 0.78
C ILE A 58 21.40 8.68 1.82
N ASP A 59 20.54 9.68 1.73
CA ASP A 59 20.40 10.75 2.73
C ASP A 59 19.65 10.22 3.98
N ASP A 60 19.60 11.01 5.05
CA ASP A 60 18.75 10.67 6.20
C ASP A 60 17.26 10.60 5.75
N PHE A 61 16.54 9.56 6.17
CA PHE A 61 15.12 9.39 5.83
C PHE A 61 14.35 8.72 6.97
N THR A 62 13.03 8.60 6.81
CA THR A 62 12.16 7.86 7.74
C THR A 62 11.47 6.71 7.03
N LEU A 63 11.32 5.57 7.72
CA LEU A 63 10.61 4.40 7.21
C LEU A 63 9.60 3.91 8.25
N GLY A 64 8.50 3.29 7.81
CA GLY A 64 7.58 2.61 8.72
C GLY A 64 8.31 1.48 9.46
N GLU A 65 8.10 1.37 10.78
CA GLU A 65 8.69 0.30 11.60
C GLU A 65 8.19 -1.09 11.18
N THR A 66 6.94 -1.16 10.73
CA THR A 66 6.28 -2.39 10.28
C THR A 66 5.60 -2.15 8.93
N GLU A 67 5.18 -3.24 8.29
CA GLU A 67 4.23 -3.17 7.19
C GLU A 67 2.94 -2.46 7.64
N VAL A 68 2.23 -1.86 6.67
CA VAL A 68 0.93 -1.24 6.92
C VAL A 68 -0.07 -2.33 7.30
N SER A 69 -0.68 -2.21 8.49
CA SER A 69 -1.64 -3.20 8.99
C SER A 69 -3.02 -3.06 8.35
N ASN A 70 -3.83 -4.12 8.42
CA ASN A 70 -5.24 -4.08 8.02
C ASN A 70 -6.00 -2.95 8.72
N ALA A 71 -5.78 -2.77 10.04
CA ALA A 71 -6.43 -1.71 10.80
C ALA A 71 -6.09 -0.32 10.27
N TYR A 72 -4.83 -0.08 9.90
CA TYR A 72 -4.40 1.22 9.37
C TYR A 72 -4.92 1.48 7.97
N TYR A 73 -5.00 0.45 7.12
CA TYR A 73 -5.53 0.58 5.76
C TYR A 73 -7.05 0.80 5.76
N VAL A 74 -7.79 0.18 6.69
CA VAL A 74 -9.25 0.38 6.83
C VAL A 74 -9.61 1.80 7.21
N ILE A 75 -8.79 2.50 8.01
CA ILE A 75 -9.00 3.94 8.29
C ILE A 75 -8.99 4.74 6.99
N PHE A 76 -7.96 4.53 6.16
CA PHE A 76 -7.84 5.19 4.86
C PHE A 76 -9.04 4.88 3.94
N LEU A 77 -9.45 3.61 3.84
CA LEU A 77 -10.57 3.21 2.98
C LEU A 77 -11.89 3.86 3.43
N ASN A 78 -12.18 3.88 4.73
CA ASN A 78 -13.39 4.49 5.26
C ASN A 78 -13.40 6.02 5.07
N ASP A 79 -12.26 6.68 5.27
CA ASP A 79 -12.14 8.11 5.03
C ASP A 79 -12.36 8.44 3.54
N MET A 80 -11.70 7.71 2.63
CA MET A 80 -11.90 7.91 1.19
C MET A 80 -13.33 7.61 0.75
N ALA A 81 -13.97 6.58 1.30
CA ALA A 81 -15.38 6.31 1.04
C ALA A 81 -16.28 7.46 1.51
N SER A 82 -16.05 8.00 2.71
CA SER A 82 -16.83 9.10 3.26
C SER A 82 -16.72 10.40 2.44
N LEU A 83 -15.59 10.58 1.75
CA LEU A 83 -15.34 11.69 0.84
C LEU A 83 -15.93 11.47 -0.57
N GLY A 84 -16.40 10.26 -0.87
CA GLY A 84 -16.84 9.88 -2.22
C GLY A 84 -15.69 9.68 -3.20
N ASN A 85 -14.49 9.38 -2.70
CA ASN A 85 -13.26 9.25 -3.49
C ASN A 85 -12.99 7.81 -3.96
N LEU A 86 -13.92 6.88 -3.72
CA LEU A 86 -13.79 5.48 -4.12
C LEU A 86 -14.91 5.06 -5.06
N MET A 87 -14.56 4.22 -6.02
CA MET A 87 -15.51 3.42 -6.80
C MET A 87 -15.39 1.96 -6.35
N ILE A 88 -16.51 1.25 -6.30
CA ILE A 88 -16.58 -0.13 -5.84
C ILE A 88 -17.22 -0.96 -6.93
N GLU A 89 -16.51 -1.99 -7.36
CA GLU A 89 -16.96 -2.91 -8.41
C GLU A 89 -16.86 -4.35 -7.91
N GLU A 90 -17.76 -5.22 -8.38
CA GLU A 90 -17.67 -6.66 -8.12
C GLU A 90 -16.36 -7.19 -8.71
N GLY A 91 -15.56 -7.83 -7.86
CA GLY A 91 -14.24 -8.36 -8.22
C GLY A 91 -14.29 -9.81 -8.64
N VAL A 92 -13.17 -10.32 -9.17
CA VAL A 92 -12.96 -11.76 -9.34
C VAL A 92 -12.36 -12.30 -8.03
N PRO A 93 -12.99 -13.28 -7.37
CA PRO A 93 -12.42 -13.90 -6.17
C PRO A 93 -11.09 -14.58 -6.43
N GLY A 94 -10.20 -14.52 -5.45
CA GLY A 94 -8.89 -15.14 -5.55
C GLY A 94 -7.80 -14.25 -6.17
N ASP A 95 -6.56 -14.67 -5.99
CA ASP A 95 -5.38 -14.06 -6.57
C ASP A 95 -5.38 -14.21 -8.10
N TRP A 96 -4.50 -13.47 -8.79
CA TRP A 96 -4.25 -13.56 -10.23
C TRP A 96 -3.88 -14.97 -10.72
N SER A 97 -3.60 -15.92 -9.83
CA SER A 97 -3.29 -17.32 -10.12
C SER A 97 -4.45 -18.31 -9.89
N SER A 98 -5.64 -17.83 -9.54
CA SER A 98 -6.77 -18.68 -9.12
C SER A 98 -7.40 -19.52 -10.22
N ASP A 99 -7.90 -20.71 -9.85
CA ASP A 99 -8.66 -21.58 -10.74
C ASP A 99 -10.18 -21.31 -10.71
N SER A 100 -10.92 -21.92 -11.64
CA SER A 100 -12.36 -21.70 -11.78
C SER A 100 -13.19 -22.23 -10.60
N THR A 101 -12.67 -23.19 -9.83
CA THR A 101 -13.35 -23.74 -8.65
C THR A 101 -13.18 -22.81 -7.45
N GLU A 102 -11.99 -22.26 -7.26
CA GLU A 102 -11.72 -21.22 -6.24
C GLU A 102 -12.61 -19.99 -6.49
N ILE A 103 -12.63 -19.50 -7.73
CA ILE A 103 -13.47 -18.36 -8.14
C ILE A 103 -14.96 -18.61 -7.87
N ALA A 104 -15.46 -19.82 -8.13
CA ALA A 104 -16.88 -20.14 -7.95
C ALA A 104 -17.33 -20.17 -6.48
N ASN A 105 -16.39 -20.31 -5.54
CA ASN A 105 -16.69 -20.44 -4.10
C ASN A 105 -16.33 -19.20 -3.28
N GLY A 106 -15.60 -18.24 -3.86
CA GLY A 106 -15.21 -17.01 -3.17
C GLY A 106 -16.10 -15.82 -3.51
N HIS A 107 -15.89 -14.73 -2.80
CA HIS A 107 -16.47 -13.42 -3.08
C HIS A 107 -15.33 -12.38 -3.17
N ALA A 108 -15.49 -11.38 -4.03
CA ALA A 108 -14.54 -10.26 -4.06
C ALA A 108 -15.13 -8.92 -4.46
N TRP A 109 -14.42 -7.87 -4.04
CA TRP A 109 -14.64 -6.49 -4.45
C TRP A 109 -13.33 -5.88 -4.94
N SER A 110 -13.40 -5.12 -6.03
CA SER A 110 -12.33 -4.22 -6.46
C SER A 110 -12.65 -2.84 -5.92
N ILE A 111 -11.79 -2.32 -5.04
CA ILE A 111 -11.89 -0.96 -4.53
C ILE A 111 -10.95 -0.09 -5.33
N MET A 112 -11.49 0.91 -5.99
CA MET A 112 -10.80 1.74 -6.98
C MET A 112 -10.82 3.20 -6.53
N ALA A 113 -9.79 3.94 -6.89
CA ALA A 113 -9.84 5.39 -6.75
C ALA A 113 -10.78 5.99 -7.78
N ASP A 114 -11.60 6.96 -7.36
CA ASP A 114 -12.49 7.67 -8.27
C ASP A 114 -11.69 8.30 -9.44
N SER A 115 -12.18 8.08 -10.66
CA SER A 115 -11.50 8.51 -11.90
C SER A 115 -11.46 10.02 -12.12
N THR A 116 -12.14 10.80 -11.27
CA THR A 116 -12.08 12.26 -11.27
C THR A 116 -10.97 12.80 -10.38
N LEU A 117 -10.34 11.97 -9.54
CA LEU A 117 -9.20 12.36 -8.73
C LEU A 117 -7.98 12.65 -9.61
N SER A 118 -7.16 13.60 -9.15
CA SER A 118 -5.83 13.80 -9.69
C SER A 118 -4.84 12.86 -9.03
N GLY A 119 -3.99 12.21 -9.81
CA GLY A 119 -2.95 11.31 -9.32
C GLY A 119 -2.80 10.11 -10.25
N LEU A 120 -1.69 9.39 -10.10
CA LEU A 120 -1.43 8.18 -10.89
C LEU A 120 -2.39 7.03 -10.55
N TRP A 121 -3.06 7.10 -9.39
CA TRP A 121 -4.08 6.14 -8.96
C TRP A 121 -5.47 6.39 -9.56
N SER A 122 -5.68 7.48 -10.30
CA SER A 122 -7.00 7.86 -10.80
C SER A 122 -7.62 6.75 -11.68
N GLY A 123 -8.76 6.21 -11.25
CA GLY A 123 -9.44 5.12 -11.95
C GLY A 123 -8.77 3.74 -11.82
N GLU A 124 -7.74 3.62 -10.99
CA GLU A 124 -7.01 2.37 -10.79
C GLU A 124 -7.55 1.58 -9.59
N VAL A 125 -7.37 0.25 -9.64
CA VAL A 125 -7.67 -0.63 -8.50
C VAL A 125 -6.63 -0.42 -7.40
N LEU A 126 -7.10 -0.05 -6.21
CA LEU A 126 -6.28 0.18 -5.02
C LEU A 126 -6.06 -1.12 -4.24
N ILE A 127 -7.13 -1.86 -3.98
CA ILE A 127 -7.10 -3.12 -3.23
C ILE A 127 -8.19 -4.05 -3.76
N LYS A 128 -7.88 -5.35 -3.79
CA LYS A 128 -8.89 -6.41 -3.95
C LYS A 128 -9.26 -6.98 -2.59
N LEU A 129 -10.53 -6.91 -2.24
CA LEU A 129 -11.06 -7.57 -1.06
C LEU A 129 -11.51 -8.96 -1.48
N SER A 130 -10.76 -10.01 -1.18
CA SER A 130 -11.17 -11.38 -1.44
C SER A 130 -11.05 -12.25 -0.19
N ASP A 131 -12.08 -13.07 0.04
CA ASP A 131 -12.19 -13.99 1.16
C ASP A 131 -11.46 -15.33 0.96
N ILE A 132 -10.79 -15.49 -0.18
CA ILE A 132 -9.98 -16.66 -0.52
C ILE A 132 -8.57 -16.22 -0.92
N ALA A 133 -7.57 -17.07 -0.69
CA ALA A 133 -6.18 -16.80 -1.03
C ALA A 133 -5.90 -16.92 -2.55
N GLY A 134 -6.61 -17.84 -3.22
CA GLY A 134 -6.41 -18.14 -4.64
C GLY A 134 -5.11 -18.88 -4.96
N GLY A 135 -5.06 -19.55 -6.11
CA GLY A 135 -3.84 -20.15 -6.66
C GLY A 135 -3.28 -21.32 -5.85
N GLY A 136 -4.12 -22.00 -5.06
CA GLY A 136 -3.69 -23.07 -4.15
C GLY A 136 -2.78 -22.60 -3.01
N GLN A 137 -2.72 -21.29 -2.75
CA GLN A 137 -1.95 -20.73 -1.63
C GLN A 137 -2.54 -21.14 -0.27
N HIS A 138 -1.77 -20.92 0.80
CA HIS A 138 -2.25 -21.15 2.15
C HIS A 138 -3.52 -20.30 2.42
N PRO A 139 -4.58 -20.84 3.04
CA PRO A 139 -5.84 -20.11 3.22
C PRO A 139 -5.74 -18.78 3.99
N LEU A 140 -4.66 -18.60 4.78
CA LEU A 140 -4.42 -17.35 5.50
C LEU A 140 -3.87 -16.22 4.62
N ASN A 141 -3.47 -16.50 3.37
CA ASN A 141 -2.99 -15.50 2.40
C ASN A 141 -4.15 -14.81 1.66
N ARG A 142 -5.31 -14.69 2.30
CA ARG A 142 -6.47 -13.94 1.81
C ARG A 142 -6.45 -12.49 2.29
N CYS A 143 -7.31 -11.65 1.73
CA CYS A 143 -7.57 -10.34 2.33
C CYS A 143 -8.40 -10.50 3.62
N TRP A 144 -8.06 -9.72 4.64
CA TRP A 144 -8.76 -9.70 5.93
C TRP A 144 -9.60 -8.44 6.14
N ILE A 145 -9.75 -7.63 5.10
CA ILE A 145 -10.63 -6.45 5.07
C ILE A 145 -11.92 -6.82 4.32
N GLU A 146 -13.06 -6.51 4.90
CA GLU A 146 -14.39 -6.80 4.36
C GLU A 146 -15.18 -5.50 4.14
N LEU A 147 -16.02 -5.51 3.11
CA LEU A 147 -16.94 -4.42 2.76
C LEU A 147 -18.36 -4.80 3.16
N ASP A 148 -19.02 -3.95 3.95
CA ASP A 148 -20.48 -3.96 4.06
C ASP A 148 -21.06 -3.09 2.93
N THR A 149 -21.71 -3.73 1.96
CA THR A 149 -22.29 -3.06 0.79
C THR A 149 -23.57 -2.28 1.09
N SER A 150 -24.17 -2.48 2.26
CA SER A 150 -25.38 -1.75 2.68
C SER A 150 -25.03 -0.38 3.24
N SER A 151 -23.94 -0.31 4.01
CA SER A 151 -23.44 0.93 4.61
C SER A 151 -22.28 1.57 3.84
N TYR A 152 -21.68 0.85 2.89
CA TYR A 152 -20.45 1.22 2.20
C TYR A 152 -19.29 1.50 3.18
N THR A 153 -19.14 0.63 4.18
CA THR A 153 -18.09 0.73 5.20
C THR A 153 -17.18 -0.50 5.18
N PHE A 154 -15.90 -0.27 5.45
CA PHE A 154 -14.88 -1.30 5.54
C PHE A 154 -14.60 -1.67 7.00
N SER A 155 -14.37 -2.96 7.25
CA SER A 155 -14.00 -3.48 8.56
C SER A 155 -12.94 -4.57 8.43
N VAL A 156 -12.21 -4.84 9.50
CA VAL A 156 -11.24 -5.95 9.55
C VAL A 156 -11.89 -7.15 10.22
N VAL A 157 -11.61 -8.35 9.72
CA VAL A 157 -11.97 -9.60 10.39
C VAL A 157 -11.28 -9.67 11.75
N GLU A 158 -12.05 -9.97 12.80
CA GLU A 158 -11.56 -10.01 14.19
C GLU A 158 -10.31 -10.90 14.34
N GLY A 159 -9.26 -10.35 14.97
CA GLY A 159 -7.99 -11.04 15.22
C GLY A 159 -6.92 -10.84 14.15
N TYR A 160 -7.23 -10.16 13.05
CA TYR A 160 -6.30 -9.89 11.93
C TYR A 160 -5.97 -8.39 11.77
N GLU A 161 -6.29 -7.56 12.75
CA GLU A 161 -6.12 -6.11 12.74
C GLU A 161 -4.66 -5.69 12.54
N ASN A 162 -3.75 -6.42 13.18
CA ASN A 162 -2.30 -6.14 13.16
C ASN A 162 -1.55 -6.92 12.08
N TRP A 163 -2.25 -7.76 11.29
CA TRP A 163 -1.64 -8.42 10.15
C TRP A 163 -1.44 -7.41 9.01
N PRO A 164 -0.44 -7.63 8.13
CA PRO A 164 -0.21 -6.73 7.01
C PRO A 164 -1.44 -6.69 6.09
N ALA A 165 -1.77 -5.49 5.63
CA ALA A 165 -2.77 -5.30 4.60
C ALA A 165 -2.27 -5.92 3.29
N SER A 166 -2.97 -6.95 2.85
CA SER A 166 -2.60 -7.73 1.69
C SER A 166 -3.49 -7.39 0.49
N TRP A 167 -3.05 -7.76 -0.72
CA TRP A 167 -3.81 -7.58 -1.96
C TRP A 167 -4.03 -6.11 -2.35
N VAL A 168 -3.19 -5.24 -1.78
CA VAL A 168 -3.03 -3.84 -2.14
C VAL A 168 -2.19 -3.79 -3.41
N ASN A 169 -2.69 -3.11 -4.42
CA ASN A 169 -1.95 -2.82 -5.64
C ASN A 169 -1.00 -1.65 -5.42
N TRP A 170 0.00 -1.48 -6.29
CA TRP A 170 0.97 -0.38 -6.21
C TRP A 170 0.30 1.00 -6.15
N TYR A 171 -0.78 1.20 -6.93
CA TYR A 171 -1.59 2.43 -6.88
C TYR A 171 -2.26 2.66 -5.53
N GLY A 172 -2.73 1.59 -4.88
CA GLY A 172 -3.31 1.63 -3.53
C GLY A 172 -2.28 1.98 -2.46
N ALA A 173 -1.07 1.44 -2.56
CA ALA A 173 0.02 1.77 -1.66
C ALA A 173 0.48 3.23 -1.84
N MET A 174 0.57 3.70 -3.08
CA MET A 174 0.94 5.08 -3.40
C MET A 174 -0.11 6.09 -2.91
N MET A 175 -1.40 5.86 -3.18
CA MET A 175 -2.47 6.74 -2.71
C MET A 175 -2.55 6.76 -1.18
N TYR A 176 -2.34 5.61 -0.53
CA TYR A 176 -2.28 5.52 0.93
C TYR A 176 -1.13 6.35 1.51
N ALA A 177 0.07 6.26 0.93
CA ALA A 177 1.20 7.06 1.36
C ALA A 177 0.93 8.56 1.18
N ASP A 178 0.42 8.97 0.01
CA ASP A 178 0.08 10.37 -0.29
C ASP A 178 -0.97 10.95 0.68
N TYR A 179 -2.00 10.16 1.03
CA TYR A 179 -3.03 10.53 1.99
C TYR A 179 -2.48 10.91 3.39
N TYR A 180 -1.38 10.27 3.81
CA TYR A 180 -0.68 10.59 5.06
C TYR A 180 0.51 11.56 4.86
N GLY A 181 0.68 12.13 3.66
CA GLY A 181 1.81 13.00 3.33
C GLY A 181 3.16 12.30 3.34
N LEU A 182 3.17 10.99 3.05
CA LEU A 182 4.34 10.13 2.96
C LEU A 182 4.62 9.74 1.50
N SER A 183 5.69 8.97 1.29
CA SER A 183 6.01 8.31 0.03
C SER A 183 6.34 6.84 0.25
N LEU A 184 6.26 6.05 -0.82
CA LEU A 184 6.87 4.72 -0.82
C LEU A 184 8.40 4.87 -0.79
N PRO A 185 9.14 3.96 -0.14
CA PRO A 185 10.59 3.96 -0.20
C PRO A 185 11.06 3.65 -1.62
N THR A 186 12.18 4.23 -2.01
CA THR A 186 12.95 3.72 -3.15
C THR A 186 13.47 2.32 -2.84
N GLU A 187 13.78 1.56 -3.87
CA GLU A 187 14.41 0.24 -3.71
C GLU A 187 15.71 0.32 -2.89
N ALA A 188 16.52 1.36 -3.14
CA ALA A 188 17.78 1.55 -2.43
C ALA A 188 17.59 1.92 -0.95
N GLU A 189 16.61 2.76 -0.61
CA GLU A 189 16.23 3.03 0.79
C GLU A 189 15.72 1.76 1.47
N TRP A 190 14.91 0.97 0.77
CA TRP A 190 14.35 -0.28 1.30
C TRP A 190 15.46 -1.31 1.59
N GLU A 191 16.36 -1.54 0.63
CA GLU A 191 17.49 -2.47 0.82
C GLU A 191 18.47 -1.96 1.90
N TYR A 192 18.77 -0.65 1.92
CA TYR A 192 19.61 -0.05 2.95
C TYR A 192 19.06 -0.28 4.36
N ALA A 193 17.76 -0.05 4.54
CA ALA A 193 17.07 -0.27 5.80
C ALA A 193 17.07 -1.75 6.20
N ALA A 194 16.71 -2.64 5.27
CA ALA A 194 16.66 -4.09 5.52
C ALA A 194 18.03 -4.67 5.88
N ARG A 195 19.10 -4.17 5.25
CA ARG A 195 20.49 -4.59 5.55
C ARG A 195 20.97 -4.12 6.92
N ALA A 196 20.41 -3.05 7.48
CA ALA A 196 20.74 -2.54 8.80
C ALA A 196 22.25 -2.40 9.08
N GLY A 197 23.01 -1.95 8.08
CA GLY A 197 24.47 -1.78 8.16
C GLY A 197 25.29 -3.07 7.97
N GLN A 198 24.68 -4.16 7.49
CA GLN A 198 25.31 -5.46 7.29
C GLN A 198 25.19 -5.92 5.82
N GLN A 199 26.18 -6.65 5.32
CA GLN A 199 26.15 -7.27 3.98
C GLN A 199 25.91 -8.78 4.10
N LEU A 200 24.78 -9.14 4.71
CA LEU A 200 24.36 -10.53 4.85
C LEU A 200 23.41 -10.93 3.72
N GLU A 201 23.25 -12.23 3.52
CA GLU A 201 22.33 -12.78 2.52
C GLU A 201 20.87 -12.54 2.90
N TYR A 202 20.55 -12.59 4.19
CA TYR A 202 19.22 -12.31 4.73
C TYR A 202 19.26 -11.19 5.76
N PRO A 203 18.18 -10.39 5.90
CA PRO A 203 18.08 -9.28 6.85
C PRO A 203 17.81 -9.79 8.28
N THR A 204 18.61 -10.74 8.74
CA THR A 204 18.58 -11.27 10.11
C THR A 204 19.86 -10.83 10.84
N ASN A 205 19.86 -10.93 12.16
CA ASN A 205 21.00 -10.51 12.99
C ASN A 205 22.28 -11.35 12.77
N ASP A 206 22.17 -12.53 12.16
CA ASP A 206 23.27 -13.45 11.92
C ASP A 206 23.35 -13.96 10.47
N GLY A 207 22.44 -13.51 9.60
CA GLY A 207 22.41 -13.87 8.18
C GLY A 207 21.88 -15.27 7.92
N ASN A 208 21.31 -15.95 8.93
CA ASN A 208 20.65 -17.24 8.77
C ASN A 208 19.13 -17.08 8.88
N LEU A 209 18.40 -17.97 8.18
CA LEU A 209 16.95 -18.07 8.33
C LEU A 209 16.60 -19.04 9.47
N SER A 210 15.69 -18.63 10.33
CA SER A 210 15.00 -19.51 11.27
C SER A 210 13.54 -19.11 11.39
N TYR A 211 12.70 -20.03 11.86
CA TYR A 211 11.28 -19.77 12.13
C TYR A 211 11.03 -18.66 13.18
N SER A 212 12.08 -18.21 13.87
CA SER A 212 12.02 -17.11 14.84
C SER A 212 12.62 -15.79 14.35
N GLN A 213 13.13 -15.75 13.12
CA GLN A 213 13.85 -14.60 12.55
C GLN A 213 13.24 -14.07 11.25
N ALA A 214 12.25 -14.75 10.68
CA ALA A 214 11.42 -14.19 9.61
C ALA A 214 10.21 -13.46 10.23
N ASN A 215 9.83 -12.33 9.63
CA ASN A 215 8.57 -11.64 9.93
C ASN A 215 7.38 -12.58 9.76
#